data_AF-A0A3C0ZXH9-F1
#
_entry.id   AF-A0A3C0ZXH9-F1
#
_cell.length_a   1.000
_cell.length_b   1.000
_cell.length_c   1.000
_cell.angle_alpha   90.00
_cell.angle_beta   90.00
_cell.angle_gamma   90.00
#
_symmetry.space_group_name_H-M   'P 1'
#
loop_
_entity.id
_entity.type
_entity.pdbx_description
1 polymer ?
#
loop_
_entity_poly.entity_id
_entity_poly.type
_entity_poly.pdbx_seq_one_letter_code
_entity_poly.pdbx_strand_id
1 'polypeptide(L)'
;MISRGRFSFRETEEGDENSMTQWSGILPPGSVVMLKGATRRLQIMGLVQANAETKKLYDYCAVPFPEGYAGPNRVIMFQHEDIDRIYAVGHLDEGTYSFLDHAEQRLRDLREGKMTFEEAMRTPWKKGAPNEI
;
A
#
# COMPACT_ATOMS: atom_id res chain seq x y z
N MET A 1 -1.16 -8.40 -19.26
CA MET A 1 -0.94 -6.96 -18.96
C MET A 1 -2.24 -6.43 -18.36
N ILE A 2 -2.24 -6.13 -17.07
CA ILE A 2 -3.37 -5.43 -16.42
C ILE A 2 -3.02 -3.95 -16.53
N SER A 3 -3.77 -3.16 -17.30
CA SER A 3 -3.55 -1.72 -17.37
C SER A 3 -4.87 -0.95 -17.46
N ARG A 4 -5.11 -0.05 -16.51
CA ARG A 4 -6.16 0.98 -16.59
C ARG A 4 -5.58 2.29 -16.07
N GLY A 5 -5.54 3.32 -16.92
CA GLY A 5 -4.97 4.62 -16.57
C GLY A 5 -3.48 4.52 -16.20
N ARG A 6 -3.13 4.97 -15.00
CA ARG A 6 -1.75 5.00 -14.49
C ARG A 6 -1.28 3.66 -13.93
N PHE A 7 -2.20 2.79 -13.53
CA PHE A 7 -1.88 1.51 -12.90
C PHE A 7 -1.61 0.46 -13.98
N SER A 8 -0.40 -0.08 -14.00
CA SER A 8 -0.01 -1.15 -14.94
C SER A 8 0.80 -2.23 -14.24
N PHE A 9 0.48 -3.49 -14.54
CA PHE A 9 1.21 -4.66 -14.08
C PHE A 9 1.51 -5.57 -15.29
N ARG A 10 2.78 -5.95 -15.42
CA ARG A 10 3.28 -6.84 -16.47
C ARG A 10 3.85 -8.09 -15.82
N GLU A 11 3.17 -9.22 -15.99
CA GLU A 11 3.73 -10.57 -15.78
C GLU A 11 4.88 -10.85 -16.74
N THR A 12 6.04 -11.23 -16.20
CA THR A 12 7.22 -11.69 -16.94
C THR A 12 7.66 -13.02 -16.35
N GLU A 13 8.13 -13.92 -17.22
CA GLU A 13 8.47 -15.31 -16.90
C GLU A 13 9.66 -15.44 -15.92
N GLU A 14 9.70 -16.56 -15.18
CA GLU A 14 10.80 -16.91 -14.27
C GLU A 14 12.14 -16.96 -15.04
N GLY A 15 13.06 -16.05 -14.73
CA GLY A 15 14.40 -16.01 -15.33
C GLY A 15 14.88 -14.62 -15.73
N ASP A 16 14.00 -13.63 -15.80
CA ASP A 16 14.41 -12.25 -16.04
C ASP A 16 14.98 -11.64 -14.74
N GLU A 17 16.29 -11.57 -14.64
CA GLU A 17 17.04 -10.91 -13.56
C GLU A 17 16.71 -9.41 -13.42
N ASN A 18 15.97 -8.85 -14.38
CA ASN A 18 15.47 -7.48 -14.42
C ASN A 18 13.93 -7.37 -14.34
N SER A 19 13.22 -8.43 -13.96
CA SER A 19 11.75 -8.46 -13.94
C SER A 19 11.09 -7.82 -12.71
N MET A 20 10.10 -6.97 -13.01
CA MET A 20 9.03 -6.45 -12.14
C MET A 20 9.37 -5.57 -10.93
N THR A 21 9.53 -4.28 -11.21
CA THR A 21 9.36 -3.22 -10.18
C THR A 21 8.47 -2.07 -10.60
N GLN A 22 7.93 -2.05 -11.83
CA GLN A 22 7.17 -0.89 -12.28
C GLN A 22 5.68 -1.04 -12.02
N TRP A 23 5.29 -0.73 -10.79
CA TRP A 23 3.95 -0.23 -10.47
C TRP A 23 4.02 1.29 -10.37
N SER A 24 3.13 2.00 -11.05
CA SER A 24 3.03 3.45 -10.92
C SER A 24 1.87 3.80 -10.00
N GLY A 25 2.19 4.39 -8.85
CA GLY A 25 1.23 4.78 -7.82
C GLY A 25 1.30 3.91 -6.58
N ILE A 26 0.26 3.94 -5.76
CA ILE A 26 0.19 3.14 -4.52
C ILE A 26 -0.31 1.73 -4.79
N LEU A 27 0.28 0.74 -4.13
CA LEU A 27 -0.14 -0.65 -4.23
C LEU A 27 -1.42 -0.92 -3.43
N PRO A 28 -2.39 -1.69 -3.96
CA PRO A 28 -3.59 -2.06 -3.22
C PRO A 28 -3.28 -3.00 -2.04
N PRO A 29 -4.08 -2.98 -0.97
CA PRO A 29 -4.06 -4.02 0.06
C PRO A 29 -4.17 -5.42 -0.55
N GLY A 30 -3.52 -6.40 0.08
CA GLY A 30 -3.38 -7.75 -0.44
C GLY A 30 -2.17 -7.96 -1.35
N SER A 31 -1.52 -6.89 -1.82
CA SER A 31 -0.27 -6.98 -2.57
C SER A 31 0.84 -7.65 -1.74
N VAL A 32 1.60 -8.56 -2.35
CA VAL A 32 2.72 -9.26 -1.72
C VAL A 32 4.02 -8.70 -2.24
N VAL A 33 4.87 -8.22 -1.32
CA VAL A 33 6.11 -7.50 -1.64
C VAL A 33 7.30 -8.05 -0.84
N MET A 34 8.51 -7.75 -1.29
CA MET A 34 9.76 -7.90 -0.52
C MET A 34 10.38 -6.52 -0.36
N LEU A 35 10.90 -6.23 0.84
CA LEU A 35 11.65 -5.01 1.10
C LEU A 35 13.15 -5.22 0.82
N LYS A 36 13.86 -4.13 0.53
CA LYS A 36 15.32 -4.17 0.33
C LYS A 36 16.02 -4.77 1.55
N GLY A 37 16.79 -5.83 1.33
CA GLY A 37 17.53 -6.52 2.39
C GLY A 37 16.69 -7.41 3.32
N ALA A 38 15.37 -7.53 3.09
CA ALA A 38 14.52 -8.45 3.85
C ALA A 38 14.67 -9.90 3.37
N THR A 39 14.42 -10.84 4.29
CA THR A 39 14.45 -12.28 4.00
C THR A 39 13.07 -12.91 3.89
N ARG A 40 12.01 -12.13 4.15
CA ARG A 40 10.62 -12.60 4.20
C ARG A 40 9.71 -11.66 3.44
N ARG A 41 8.76 -12.25 2.70
CA ARG A 41 7.72 -11.52 1.97
C ARG A 41 6.71 -10.94 2.96
N LEU A 42 6.12 -9.80 2.59
CA LEU A 42 5.10 -9.11 3.35
C LEU A 42 3.85 -8.94 2.51
N GLN A 43 2.68 -9.05 3.12
CA GLN A 43 1.41 -8.68 2.50
C GLN A 43 0.92 -7.34 3.05
N ILE A 44 0.75 -6.36 2.16
CA ILE A 44 0.23 -5.04 2.50
C ILE A 44 -1.20 -5.19 3.01
N MET A 45 -1.48 -4.64 4.19
CA MET A 45 -2.82 -4.67 4.80
C MET A 45 -3.43 -3.27 4.98
N GLY A 46 -2.61 -2.22 4.98
CA GLY A 46 -3.10 -0.85 5.15
C GLY A 46 -2.24 0.17 4.42
N LEU A 47 -2.88 1.28 4.04
CA LEU A 47 -2.28 2.41 3.34
C LEU A 47 -2.32 3.65 4.24
N VAL A 48 -1.45 4.62 4.00
CA VAL A 48 -1.46 5.94 4.68
C VAL A 48 -1.44 5.79 6.19
N GLN A 49 -0.37 5.19 6.69
CA GLN A 49 -0.25 4.79 8.08
C GLN A 49 0.61 5.79 8.84
N ALA A 50 0.27 6.09 10.09
CA ALA A 50 1.18 6.83 10.95
C ALA A 50 1.44 6.06 12.23
N ASN A 51 2.67 6.12 12.69
CA ASN A 51 3.02 5.64 14.01
C ASN A 51 2.38 6.56 15.07
N ALA A 52 1.63 5.97 16.01
CA ALA A 52 0.88 6.73 17.00
C ALA A 52 1.77 7.58 17.93
N GLU A 53 2.97 7.09 18.22
CA GLU A 53 3.95 7.70 19.13
C GLU A 53 4.82 8.71 18.39
N THR A 54 5.48 8.29 17.31
CA THR A 54 6.46 9.12 16.60
C THR A 54 5.83 10.07 15.59
N LYS A 55 4.52 9.91 15.30
CA LYS A 55 3.78 10.62 14.24
C LYS A 55 4.41 10.49 12.85
N LYS A 56 5.34 9.56 12.66
CA LYS A 56 5.97 9.31 11.36
C LYS A 56 4.94 8.67 10.43
N LEU A 57 4.81 9.27 9.25
CA LEU A 57 3.96 8.82 8.16
C LEU A 57 4.67 7.75 7.32
N TYR A 58 3.93 6.73 6.94
CA TYR A 58 4.35 5.59 6.13
C TYR A 58 3.31 5.34 5.03
N ASP A 59 3.80 4.93 3.86
CA ASP A 59 2.90 4.56 2.76
C ASP A 59 2.09 3.30 3.11
N TYR A 60 2.72 2.32 3.76
CA TYR A 60 2.15 1.00 3.98
C TYR A 60 2.29 0.52 5.42
N CYS A 61 1.35 -0.32 5.85
CA CYS A 61 1.59 -1.35 6.86
C CYS A 61 1.32 -2.74 6.29
N ALA A 62 2.12 -3.72 6.71
CA ALA A 62 2.05 -5.09 6.24
C ALA A 62 2.33 -6.10 7.34
N VAL A 63 1.99 -7.35 7.04
CA VAL A 63 2.25 -8.51 7.87
C VAL A 63 3.10 -9.53 7.12
N PRO A 64 3.83 -10.43 7.82
CA PRO A 64 4.53 -11.52 7.17
C PRO A 64 3.60 -12.38 6.32
N PHE A 65 4.07 -12.78 5.14
CA PHE A 65 3.35 -13.69 4.25
C PHE A 65 4.07 -15.05 4.18
N PRO A 66 3.36 -16.19 4.29
CA PRO A 66 1.90 -16.35 4.28
C PRO A 66 1.22 -16.34 5.66
N GLU A 67 1.96 -16.07 6.75
CA GLU A 67 1.47 -16.26 8.12
C GLU A 67 0.36 -15.27 8.52
N GLY A 68 0.35 -14.09 7.92
CA GLY A 68 -0.66 -13.07 8.18
C GLY A 68 -0.50 -12.37 9.53
N TYR A 69 -1.59 -11.78 10.01
CA TYR A 69 -1.61 -10.97 11.23
C TYR A 69 -1.44 -11.83 12.47
N ALA A 70 -0.40 -11.56 13.25
CA ALA A 70 -0.06 -12.28 14.48
C ALA A 70 0.06 -11.35 15.70
N GLY A 71 -0.57 -10.18 15.64
CA GLY A 71 -0.59 -9.18 16.72
C GLY A 71 -0.02 -7.82 16.32
N PRO A 72 -0.32 -6.77 17.11
CA PRO A 72 0.00 -5.39 16.75
C PRO A 72 1.51 -5.10 16.69
N ASN A 73 2.31 -5.82 17.48
CA ASN A 73 3.77 -5.70 17.49
C ASN A 73 4.47 -6.38 16.30
N ARG A 74 3.72 -7.08 15.44
CA ARG A 74 4.23 -7.77 14.24
C ARG A 74 3.85 -7.06 12.93
N VAL A 75 3.23 -5.88 13.04
CA VAL A 75 2.92 -5.03 11.90
C VAL A 75 4.17 -4.26 11.52
N ILE A 76 4.54 -4.31 10.24
CA ILE A 76 5.71 -3.63 9.69
C ILE A 76 5.22 -2.43 8.88
N MET A 77 5.73 -1.24 9.20
CA MET A 77 5.45 0.00 8.47
C MET A 77 6.65 0.39 7.61
N PHE A 78 6.43 0.76 6.35
CA PHE A 78 7.50 1.08 5.38
C PHE A 78 7.01 2.04 4.29
N GLN A 79 7.96 2.65 3.58
CA GLN A 79 7.70 3.53 2.45
C GLN A 79 7.67 2.74 1.14
N HIS A 80 7.04 3.29 0.10
CA HIS A 80 7.05 2.67 -1.22
C HIS A 80 8.46 2.47 -1.78
N GLU A 81 9.37 3.40 -1.50
CA GLU A 81 10.77 3.30 -1.92
C GLU A 81 11.56 2.16 -1.24
N ASP A 82 11.03 1.58 -0.17
CA ASP A 82 11.65 0.44 0.53
C ASP A 82 11.38 -0.89 -0.19
N ILE A 83 10.44 -0.93 -1.14
CA ILE A 83 10.07 -2.14 -1.88
C ILE A 83 11.18 -2.49 -2.87
N ASP A 84 11.65 -3.74 -2.79
CA ASP A 84 12.59 -4.34 -3.75
C ASP A 84 11.85 -5.06 -4.87
N ARG A 85 10.82 -5.85 -4.54
CA ARG A 85 10.08 -6.67 -5.50
C ARG A 85 8.60 -6.77 -5.18
N ILE A 86 7.77 -6.86 -6.21
CA ILE A 86 6.32 -7.10 -6.12
C ILE A 86 6.06 -8.52 -6.67
N TYR A 87 5.55 -9.41 -5.82
CA TYR A 87 5.22 -10.80 -6.19
C TYR A 87 3.77 -10.96 -6.64
N ALA A 88 2.89 -10.14 -6.08
CA ALA A 88 1.49 -10.13 -6.42
C ALA A 88 0.94 -8.72 -6.18
N VAL A 89 0.07 -8.28 -7.07
CA VAL A 89 -0.75 -7.09 -6.85
C VAL A 89 -2.06 -7.54 -6.19
N GLY A 90 -2.49 -6.78 -5.19
CA GLY A 90 -3.79 -6.98 -4.55
C GLY A 90 -4.95 -6.88 -5.52
N HIS A 91 -6.15 -7.23 -5.06
CA HIS A 91 -7.33 -7.19 -5.91
C HIS A 91 -7.59 -5.77 -6.43
N LEU A 92 -8.01 -5.66 -7.70
CA LEU A 92 -8.28 -4.38 -8.35
C LEU A 92 -9.66 -4.42 -8.99
N ASP A 93 -10.52 -3.52 -8.54
CA ASP A 93 -11.81 -3.19 -9.12
C ASP A 93 -12.01 -1.66 -9.10
N GLU A 94 -13.16 -1.19 -9.60
CA GLU A 94 -13.45 0.24 -9.66
C GLU A 94 -13.45 0.92 -8.28
N GLY A 95 -13.93 0.20 -7.25
CA GLY A 95 -13.87 0.67 -5.87
C GLY A 95 -12.42 0.83 -5.37
N THR A 96 -11.57 -0.15 -5.66
CA THR A 96 -10.16 -0.14 -5.29
C THR A 96 -9.42 0.99 -5.99
N TYR A 97 -9.63 1.21 -7.29
CA TYR A 97 -9.00 2.33 -7.99
C TYR A 97 -9.41 3.68 -7.37
N SER A 98 -10.70 3.89 -7.09
CA SER A 98 -11.16 5.12 -6.43
C SER A 98 -10.56 5.30 -5.04
N PHE A 99 -10.42 4.20 -4.28
CA PHE A 99 -9.78 4.24 -2.97
C PHE A 99 -8.29 4.57 -3.07
N LEU A 100 -7.55 3.98 -4.02
CA LEU A 100 -6.15 4.25 -4.25
C LEU A 100 -5.89 5.71 -4.62
N ASP A 101 -6.74 6.31 -5.46
CA ASP A 101 -6.66 7.73 -5.81
C ASP A 101 -6.84 8.63 -4.57
N HIS A 102 -7.82 8.30 -3.71
CA HIS A 102 -8.01 9.01 -2.44
C HIS A 102 -6.84 8.83 -1.47
N ALA A 103 -6.27 7.62 -1.40
CA ALA A 103 -5.12 7.32 -0.55
C ALA A 103 -3.87 8.10 -1.00
N GLU A 104 -3.61 8.15 -2.30
CA GLU A 104 -2.54 8.96 -2.87
C GLU A 104 -2.72 10.45 -2.57
N GLN A 105 -3.93 10.97 -2.77
CA GLN A 105 -4.19 12.38 -2.50
C GLN A 105 -3.97 12.70 -1.02
N ARG A 106 -4.45 11.83 -0.12
CA ARG A 106 -4.26 12.00 1.32
C ARG A 106 -2.79 11.97 1.72
N LEU A 107 -1.98 11.07 1.13
CA LEU A 107 -0.53 11.06 1.36
C LEU A 107 0.14 12.34 0.87
N ARG A 108 -0.26 12.87 -0.30
CA ARG A 108 0.23 14.15 -0.80
C ARG A 108 -0.10 15.28 0.16
N ASP A 109 -1.36 15.38 0.59
CA ASP A 109 -1.80 16.45 1.50
C ASP A 109 -1.09 16.39 2.85
N LEU A 110 -0.89 15.20 3.42
CA LEU A 110 -0.14 15.00 4.66
C LEU A 110 1.34 15.38 4.51
N ARG A 111 1.98 14.99 3.40
CA ARG A 111 3.40 15.30 3.13
C ARG A 111 3.64 16.77 2.86
N GLU A 112 2.68 17.45 2.22
CA GLU A 112 2.73 18.88 1.91
C GLU A 112 2.23 19.76 3.08
N GLY A 113 1.78 19.16 4.19
CA GLY A 113 1.25 19.88 5.35
C GLY A 113 -0.11 20.55 5.10
N LYS A 114 -0.82 20.18 4.03
CA LYS A 114 -2.21 20.61 3.75
C LYS A 114 -3.23 19.91 4.64
N MET A 115 -2.84 18.80 5.26
CA MET A 115 -3.61 18.02 6.22
C MET A 115 -2.70 17.62 7.37
N THR A 116 -3.19 17.73 8.60
CA THR A 116 -2.52 17.21 9.81
C THR A 116 -2.89 15.75 10.06
N PHE A 117 -2.08 15.06 10.87
CA PHE A 117 -2.38 13.68 11.28
C PHE A 117 -3.71 13.61 12.04
N GLU A 118 -3.97 14.57 12.92
CA GLU A 118 -5.19 14.68 13.71
C GLU A 118 -6.42 14.87 12.83
N GLU A 119 -6.33 15.70 11.78
CA GLU A 119 -7.40 15.86 10.79
C GLU A 119 -7.62 14.58 9.98
N ALA A 120 -6.55 13.90 9.57
CA ALA A 120 -6.65 12.63 8.85
C ALA A 120 -7.35 11.54 9.68
N MET A 121 -7.04 11.46 10.98
CA MET A 121 -7.70 10.52 11.91
C MET A 121 -9.18 10.82 12.13
N ARG A 122 -9.58 12.09 12.05
CA ARG A 122 -10.98 12.53 12.23
C ARG A 122 -11.78 12.51 10.94
N THR A 123 -11.12 12.42 9.80
CA THR A 123 -11.75 12.37 8.48
C THR A 123 -11.75 10.93 7.99
N PRO A 124 -12.77 10.11 8.33
CA PRO A 124 -12.87 8.76 7.81
C PRO A 124 -12.72 8.77 6.29
N TRP A 125 -12.22 7.68 5.71
CA TRP A 125 -12.29 7.48 4.28
C TRP A 125 -13.71 7.80 3.84
N LYS A 126 -13.89 8.72 2.88
CA LYS A 126 -15.22 9.15 2.46
C LYS A 126 -16.02 7.91 2.08
N LYS A 127 -17.00 7.51 2.92
CA LYS A 127 -17.93 6.40 2.64
C LYS A 127 -18.69 6.80 1.38
N GLY A 128 -18.39 6.13 0.27
CA GLY A 128 -18.92 6.42 -1.07
C GLY A 128 -19.91 5.38 -1.59
N ALA A 129 -20.36 4.43 -0.78
CA ALA A 129 -21.41 3.47 -1.14
C ALA A 129 -22.43 3.32 0.00
N PRO A 130 -23.76 3.25 -0.31
CA PRO A 130 -24.82 3.20 0.71
C PRO A 130 -24.80 1.98 1.64
N ASN A 131 -24.04 0.92 1.35
CA ASN A 131 -24.15 -0.38 2.02
C ASN A 131 -22.79 -0.99 2.39
N GLU A 132 -21.96 -0.29 3.16
CA GLU A 132 -20.74 -0.91 3.70
C GLU A 132 -20.68 -0.76 5.22
N ILE A 133 -20.48 -1.90 5.87
CA ILE A 133 -20.36 -2.13 7.32
C ILE A 133 -19.11 -1.38 7.80
#